data_AF-M5JKC6-F1
#
_entry.id   AF-M5JKC6-F1
#
_cell.length_a   1.000
_cell.length_b   1.000
_cell.length_c   1.000
_cell.angle_alpha   90.00
_cell.angle_beta   90.00
_cell.angle_gamma   90.00
#
_symmetry.space_group_name_H-M   'P 1'
#
loop_
_entity.id
_entity.type
_entity.pdbx_description
1 polymer ?
#
loop_
_entity_poly.entity_id
_entity_poly.type
_entity_poly.pdbx_seq_one_letter_code
_entity_poly.pdbx_strand_id
1 'polypeptide(L)'
;MQQMRQPSGQLHQLWTARQMMQLKWERTVIGGQTRPGDFIAYTDWGDFCRILRSDFGPDAGTWKWALVCTRSPFQALPCGVCENREEVVTLVKRMFEELWRRKQLEFNRPFMWNDGKCWYK
;
A
#
# COMPACT_ATOMS: atom_id res chain seq x y z
N MET A 1 -30.25 37.82 10.59
CA MET A 1 -28.95 37.23 10.19
C MET A 1 -28.90 35.79 10.68
N GLN A 2 -29.04 34.81 9.78
CA GLN A 2 -28.90 33.39 10.13
C GLN A 2 -27.41 33.04 10.10
N GLN A 3 -26.83 32.73 11.27
CA GLN A 3 -25.52 32.09 11.34
C GLN A 3 -25.62 30.69 10.74
N MET A 4 -25.04 30.51 9.55
CA MET A 4 -24.71 29.19 9.02
C MET A 4 -23.74 28.50 9.97
N ARG A 5 -24.26 27.65 10.86
CA ARG A 5 -23.44 26.65 11.57
C ARG A 5 -23.00 25.62 10.54
N GLN A 6 -21.78 25.74 10.04
CA GLN A 6 -21.14 24.64 9.31
C GLN A 6 -20.89 23.49 10.28
N PRO A 7 -21.17 22.22 9.89
CA PRO A 7 -20.99 21.08 10.77
C PRO A 7 -19.50 20.73 10.88
N SER A 8 -18.85 21.22 11.93
CA SER A 8 -17.44 20.95 12.27
C SER A 8 -17.09 19.46 12.32
N GLY A 9 -18.07 18.58 12.57
CA GLY A 9 -17.90 17.13 12.58
C GLY A 9 -17.57 16.53 11.21
N GLN A 10 -18.10 17.06 10.11
CA GLN A 10 -17.88 16.51 8.77
C GLN A 10 -16.48 16.86 8.23
N LEU A 11 -16.01 18.09 8.50
CA LEU A 11 -14.65 18.51 8.19
C LEU A 11 -13.62 17.71 8.99
N HIS A 12 -13.88 17.45 10.28
CA HIS A 12 -13.00 16.63 11.11
C HIS A 12 -12.93 15.19 10.59
N GLN A 13 -14.08 14.55 10.30
CA GLN A 13 -14.13 13.20 9.73
C GLN A 13 -13.42 13.09 8.38
N LEU A 14 -13.58 14.09 7.49
CA LEU A 14 -12.86 14.14 6.22
C LEU A 14 -11.36 14.32 6.42
N TRP A 15 -10.94 15.09 7.43
CA TRP A 15 -9.53 15.28 7.77
C TRP A 15 -8.90 14.00 8.34
N THR A 16 -9.58 13.35 9.29
CA THR A 16 -9.12 12.08 9.89
C THR A 16 -9.09 10.97 8.86
N ALA A 17 -10.11 10.86 8.00
CA ALA A 17 -10.09 9.94 6.87
C ALA A 17 -8.90 10.25 5.95
N ARG A 18 -8.66 11.52 5.64
CA ARG A 18 -7.53 11.93 4.79
C ARG A 18 -6.16 11.65 5.41
N GLN A 19 -6.00 11.76 6.73
CA GLN A 19 -4.77 11.35 7.41
C GLN A 19 -4.57 9.83 7.41
N MET A 20 -5.62 9.04 7.66
CA MET A 20 -5.56 7.56 7.59
C MET A 20 -5.31 7.04 6.17
N MET A 21 -5.64 7.83 5.14
CA MET A 21 -5.46 7.50 3.72
C MET A 21 -4.09 7.85 3.14
N GLN A 22 -3.13 8.34 3.94
CA GLN A 22 -1.78 8.57 3.42
C GLN A 22 -1.01 7.26 3.33
N LEU A 23 -0.43 6.99 2.15
CA LEU A 23 0.54 5.90 1.99
C LEU A 23 1.80 6.19 2.80
N LYS A 24 2.07 5.28 3.73
CA LYS A 24 3.31 5.17 4.49
C LYS A 24 4.21 4.15 3.81
N TRP A 25 5.49 4.21 4.14
CA TRP A 25 6.51 3.36 3.53
C TRP A 25 7.43 2.80 4.60
N GLU A 26 7.68 1.52 4.54
CA GLU A 26 8.67 0.86 5.37
C GLU A 26 9.55 -0.07 4.55
N ARG A 27 10.74 -0.35 5.07
CA ARG A 27 11.64 -1.32 4.49
C ARG A 27 11.27 -2.70 4.99
N THR A 28 11.28 -3.68 4.10
CA THR A 28 11.05 -5.07 4.50
C THR A 28 12.23 -5.60 5.33
N VAL A 29 11.92 -6.47 6.28
CA VAL A 29 12.90 -7.20 7.08
C VAL A 29 12.82 -8.68 6.71
N ILE A 30 13.90 -9.23 6.17
CA ILE A 30 13.99 -10.63 5.75
C ILE A 30 15.14 -11.27 6.51
N GLY A 31 14.84 -12.32 7.30
CA GLY A 31 15.84 -12.98 8.15
C GLY A 31 16.47 -12.05 9.19
N GLY A 32 15.68 -11.09 9.72
CA GLY A 32 16.16 -10.09 10.68
C GLY A 32 16.97 -8.94 10.08
N GLN A 33 17.15 -8.91 8.75
CA GLN A 33 17.91 -7.85 8.07
C GLN A 33 17.02 -6.97 7.21
N THR A 34 17.19 -5.66 7.35
CA THR A 34 16.56 -4.66 6.49
C THR A 34 17.16 -4.70 5.09
N ARG A 35 16.33 -4.80 4.06
CA ARG A 35 16.79 -4.85 2.66
C ARG A 35 16.80 -3.44 2.03
N PRO A 36 17.94 -2.96 1.46
CA PRO A 36 18.05 -1.59 0.95
C PRO A 36 17.11 -1.25 -0.22
N GLY A 37 16.72 -2.25 -1.01
CA GLY A 37 15.91 -2.09 -2.22
C GLY A 37 14.49 -2.62 -2.12
N ASP A 38 14.00 -2.99 -0.94
CA ASP A 38 12.70 -3.65 -0.79
C ASP A 38 11.84 -2.95 0.25
N PHE A 39 10.64 -2.56 -0.17
CA PHE A 39 9.75 -1.68 0.60
C PHE A 39 8.30 -2.13 0.48
N ILE A 40 7.56 -1.91 1.55
CA ILE A 40 6.10 -2.03 1.59
C ILE A 40 5.51 -0.63 1.69
N ALA A 41 4.58 -0.34 0.78
CA ALA A 41 3.65 0.77 0.88
C ALA A 41 2.42 0.28 1.64
N TYR A 42 2.04 0.99 2.70
CA TYR A 42 0.93 0.59 3.58
C TYR A 42 0.11 1.80 4.04
N THR A 43 -1.04 1.52 4.62
CA THR A 43 -1.88 2.49 5.33
C THR A 43 -2.18 1.95 6.73
N ASP A 44 -2.89 2.72 7.54
CA ASP A 44 -3.37 2.23 8.84
C ASP A 44 -4.38 1.07 8.71
N TRP A 45 -4.86 0.77 7.49
CA TRP A 45 -5.74 -0.37 7.22
C TRP A 45 -4.99 -1.62 6.75
N GLY A 46 -3.70 -1.51 6.44
CA GLY A 46 -2.85 -2.63 6.04
C GLY A 46 -1.99 -2.36 4.81
N ASP A 47 -1.36 -3.42 4.32
CA ASP A 47 -0.43 -3.39 3.21
C ASP A 47 -1.13 -3.17 1.87
N PHE A 48 -0.56 -2.26 1.08
CA PHE A 48 -1.09 -1.90 -0.23
C PHE A 48 -0.28 -2.52 -1.37
N CYS A 49 1.02 -2.25 -1.41
CA CYS A 49 1.89 -2.62 -2.53
C CYS A 49 3.31 -2.85 -2.03
N ARG A 50 3.97 -3.88 -2.54
CA ARG A 50 5.41 -4.09 -2.35
C ARG A 50 6.15 -3.58 -3.57
N ILE A 51 7.26 -2.86 -3.35
CA ILE A 51 8.21 -2.49 -4.41
C ILE A 51 9.57 -3.09 -4.08
N LEU A 52 10.25 -3.63 -5.10
CA LEU A 52 11.57 -4.22 -4.97
C LEU A 52 12.48 -3.77 -6.11
N ARG A 53 13.73 -3.44 -5.79
CA ARG A 53 14.78 -3.19 -6.77
C ARG A 53 15.37 -4.52 -7.22
N SER A 54 15.52 -4.70 -8.52
CA SER A 54 16.30 -5.79 -9.10
C SER A 54 17.79 -5.46 -8.93
N ASP A 55 18.51 -6.24 -8.13
CA ASP A 55 19.94 -6.00 -7.89
C ASP A 55 20.85 -6.73 -8.91
N PHE A 56 20.32 -7.74 -9.61
CA PHE A 56 21.10 -8.63 -10.48
C PHE A 56 20.38 -8.95 -11.79
N GLY A 57 21.16 -9.38 -12.79
CA GLY A 57 20.65 -9.85 -14.08
C GLY A 57 20.39 -8.73 -15.09
N PRO A 58 19.73 -9.05 -16.22
CA PRO A 58 19.45 -8.07 -17.28
C PRO A 58 18.51 -6.95 -16.83
N ASP A 59 17.71 -7.18 -15.80
CA ASP A 59 16.79 -6.21 -15.20
C ASP A 59 17.46 -5.34 -14.11
N ALA A 60 18.78 -5.47 -13.86
CA ALA A 60 19.43 -4.80 -12.75
C ALA A 60 19.23 -3.28 -12.80
N GLY A 61 18.83 -2.69 -11.66
CA GLY A 61 18.50 -1.27 -11.55
C GLY A 61 17.01 -0.96 -11.66
N THR A 62 16.22 -1.83 -12.29
CA THR A 62 14.76 -1.66 -12.40
C THR A 62 14.05 -1.90 -11.07
N TRP A 63 12.83 -1.40 -10.97
CA TRP A 63 11.97 -1.51 -9.80
C TRP A 63 10.70 -2.27 -10.15
N LYS A 64 10.51 -3.43 -9.53
CA LYS A 64 9.29 -4.23 -9.66
C LYS A 64 8.29 -3.80 -8.59
N TRP A 65 7.01 -3.83 -8.92
CA TRP A 65 5.93 -3.59 -7.98
C TRP A 65 4.91 -4.71 -8.06
N ALA A 66 4.25 -5.00 -6.94
CA ALA A 66 3.15 -5.94 -6.85
C ALA A 66 2.12 -5.45 -5.84
N LEU A 67 0.86 -5.34 -6.25
CA LEU A 67 -0.24 -5.07 -5.32
C LEU A 67 -0.40 -6.26 -4.38
N VAL A 68 -0.53 -5.98 -3.09
CA VAL A 68 -0.74 -6.99 -2.04
C VAL A 68 -2.08 -6.83 -1.34
N CYS A 69 -2.76 -5.69 -1.54
CA CYS A 69 -4.16 -5.50 -1.18
C CYS A 69 -5.08 -6.28 -2.15
N THR A 70 -5.26 -7.57 -1.91
CA THR A 70 -6.10 -8.46 -2.72
C THR A 70 -7.25 -9.03 -1.90
N ARG A 71 -8.36 -9.37 -2.57
CA ARG A 71 -9.49 -10.10 -1.96
C ARG A 71 -9.14 -11.55 -1.61
N SER A 72 -8.18 -12.13 -2.34
CA SER A 72 -7.93 -13.57 -2.33
C SER A 72 -6.44 -13.87 -2.55
N PRO A 73 -5.84 -14.78 -1.77
CA PRO A 73 -4.47 -15.22 -1.93
C PRO A 73 -4.29 -16.10 -3.19
N PHE A 74 -5.39 -16.54 -3.80
CA PHE A 74 -5.40 -17.35 -5.02
C PHE A 74 -5.53 -16.51 -6.30
N GLN A 75 -5.74 -15.20 -6.18
CA GLN A 75 -5.79 -14.32 -7.35
C GLN A 75 -4.38 -13.88 -7.73
N ALA A 76 -4.07 -13.91 -9.03
CA ALA A 76 -2.83 -13.35 -9.53
C ALA A 76 -2.74 -11.86 -9.13
N LEU A 77 -1.67 -11.50 -8.42
CA LEU A 77 -1.45 -10.15 -7.96
C LEU A 77 -1.05 -9.27 -9.15
N PRO A 78 -1.74 -8.14 -9.41
CA PRO A 78 -1.29 -7.17 -10.38
C PRO A 78 0.14 -6.72 -10.06
N CYS A 79 1.02 -6.81 -11.05
CA CYS A 79 2.43 -6.47 -10.91
C CYS A 79 2.97 -5.83 -12.18
N GLY A 80 4.13 -5.19 -12.06
CA GLY A 80 4.82 -4.58 -13.19
C GLY A 80 6.23 -4.14 -12.84
N VAL A 81 6.86 -3.43 -13.77
CA VAL A 81 8.23 -2.95 -13.66
C VAL A 81 8.30 -1.48 -14.06
N CYS A 82 9.15 -0.72 -13.39
CA CYS A 82 9.51 0.66 -13.69
C CYS A 82 11.04 0.77 -13.78
N GLU A 83 11.53 1.78 -14.47
CA GLU A 83 12.98 1.95 -14.68
C GLU A 83 13.68 2.46 -13.41
N ASN A 84 12.98 3.25 -12.60
CA ASN A 84 13.57 3.88 -11.42
C ASN A 84 12.59 3.97 -10.25
N ARG A 85 13.14 4.39 -9.10
CA ARG A 85 12.43 4.42 -7.82
C ARG A 85 11.31 5.48 -7.81
N GLU A 86 11.60 6.65 -8.36
CA GLU A 86 10.68 7.79 -8.35
C GLU A 86 9.43 7.48 -9.19
N GLU A 87 9.63 6.83 -10.33
CA GLU A 87 8.57 6.34 -11.21
C GLU A 87 7.67 5.34 -10.48
N VAL A 88 8.25 4.28 -9.88
CA VAL A 88 7.45 3.27 -9.19
C VAL A 88 6.68 3.87 -8.00
N VAL A 89 7.30 4.76 -7.23
CA VAL A 89 6.63 5.44 -6.10
C VAL A 89 5.48 6.30 -6.59
N THR A 90 5.66 7.03 -7.69
CA THR A 90 4.61 7.88 -8.29
C THR A 90 3.46 7.03 -8.82
N LEU A 91 3.76 5.93 -9.51
CA LEU A 91 2.78 4.97 -10.00
C LEU A 91 1.96 4.38 -8.85
N VAL A 92 2.63 3.90 -7.78
CA VAL A 92 1.96 3.32 -6.60
C VAL A 92 1.03 4.31 -5.93
N LYS A 93 1.45 5.58 -5.76
CA LYS A 93 0.57 6.63 -5.22
C LYS A 93 -0.66 6.87 -6.10
N ARG A 94 -0.47 6.95 -7.42
CA ARG A 94 -1.57 7.12 -8.37
C ARG A 94 -2.54 5.94 -8.33
N MET A 95 -2.03 4.70 -8.32
CA MET A 95 -2.84 3.49 -8.23
C MET A 95 -3.68 3.48 -6.95
N PHE A 96 -3.07 3.84 -5.82
CA PHE A 96 -3.79 3.93 -4.55
C PHE A 96 -4.95 4.93 -4.62
N GLU A 97 -4.71 6.15 -5.13
CA GLU A 97 -5.76 7.15 -5.28
C GLU A 97 -6.88 6.69 -6.23
N GLU A 98 -6.54 6.03 -7.33
CA GLU A 98 -7.49 5.53 -8.31
C GLU A 98 -8.38 4.42 -7.71
N LEU A 99 -7.77 3.43 -7.06
CA LEU A 99 -8.49 2.33 -6.39
C LEU A 99 -9.33 2.86 -5.23
N TRP A 100 -8.82 3.84 -4.48
CA TRP A 100 -9.58 4.50 -3.42
C TRP A 100 -10.82 5.20 -3.97
N ARG A 101 -10.68 6.03 -5.00
CA ARG A 101 -11.81 6.75 -5.63
C ARG A 101 -12.86 5.78 -6.18
N ARG A 102 -12.43 4.61 -6.66
CA ARG A 102 -13.31 3.54 -7.14
C ARG A 102 -13.90 2.65 -6.04
N LYS A 103 -13.50 2.85 -4.77
CA LYS A 103 -13.87 1.98 -3.63
C LYS A 103 -13.48 0.50 -3.86
N GLN A 104 -12.31 0.29 -4.46
CA GLN A 104 -11.76 -1.03 -4.80
C GLN A 104 -10.54 -1.39 -3.94
N LEU A 105 -10.24 -0.60 -2.90
CA LEU A 105 -9.18 -0.95 -1.95
C LEU A 105 -9.68 -2.00 -0.98
N GLU A 106 -9.00 -3.14 -0.98
CA GLU A 106 -9.29 -4.26 -0.09
C GLU A 106 -8.02 -4.69 0.60
N PHE A 107 -7.83 -4.09 1.77
CA PHE A 107 -6.81 -4.50 2.70
C PHE A 107 -7.25 -5.82 3.30
N ASN A 108 -6.44 -6.85 3.07
CA ASN A 108 -6.67 -8.17 3.66
C ASN A 108 -6.89 -7.98 5.17
N ARG A 109 -8.03 -8.48 5.68
CA ARG A 109 -8.06 -8.91 7.07
C ARG A 109 -6.97 -9.99 7.21
N PRO A 110 -6.22 -10.05 8.32
CA PRO A 110 -5.21 -11.08 8.48
C PRO A 110 -5.82 -12.44 8.15
N PHE A 111 -5.24 -13.11 7.16
CA PHE A 111 -5.61 -14.47 6.81
C PHE A 111 -5.26 -15.34 8.02
N MET A 112 -6.27 -15.56 8.87
CA MET A 112 -6.23 -16.57 9.90
C MET A 112 -6.29 -17.91 9.18
N TRP A 113 -5.13 -18.53 8.94
CA TRP A 113 -5.12 -19.96 8.69
C TRP A 113 -5.74 -20.66 9.91
N ASN A 114 -6.38 -21.81 9.71
CA ASN A 114 -7.04 -22.57 10.79
C ASN A 114 -6.11 -22.96 11.95
N ASP A 115 -4.82 -22.63 11.89
CA ASP A 115 -3.83 -22.79 12.95
C ASP A 115 -3.79 -21.62 13.95
N GLY A 116 -4.60 -20.57 13.75
CA GLY A 116 -4.72 -19.43 14.66
C GLY A 116 -3.49 -18.51 14.66
N LYS A 117 -2.59 -18.63 13.68
CA LYS A 117 -1.38 -17.82 13.58
C LYS A 117 -1.55 -16.69 12.56
N CYS A 118 -1.23 -15.47 13.00
CA CYS A 118 -1.13 -14.30 12.12
C CYS A 118 0.27 -14.28 11.51
N TRP A 119 0.36 -14.49 10.19
CA TRP A 119 1.63 -14.55 9.47
C TRP A 119 2.07 -13.22 8.86
N TYR A 120 1.29 -12.17 9.05
CA TYR A 120 1.63 -10.79 8.69
C TYR A 120 1.49 -9.92 9.94
N LYS A 121 2.48 -9.07 10.21
CA LYS A 121 2.54 -8.21 11.40
C LYS A 121 1.67 -6.97 11.24
#